data_AF-A0A8N4L2K8-F1
#
_entry.id   AF-A0A8N4L2K8-F1
#
_cell.length_a   1.000
_cell.length_b   1.000
_cell.length_c   1.000
_cell.angle_alpha   90.00
_cell.angle_beta   90.00
_cell.angle_gamma   90.00
#
_symmetry.space_group_name_H-M   'P 1'
#
loop_
_entity.id
_entity.type
_entity.pdbx_description
1 polymer ?
#
loop_
_entity_poly.entity_id
_entity_poly.type
_entity_poly.pdbx_seq_one_letter_code
_entity_poly.pdbx_strand_id
1 'polypeptide(L)'
;MAQRLIFLSLLCGHLLYSGNCSAPIQSSANVAPFLTYLCDDDLLKSAVNKVELLSLKLENYNLRMQSELMAMKEQLIREVKKSQESTPPATKKPASCTEAMRQENGKYAENGVYELYLPEFLHHPFHVYCLRDSNGGEPWTIIQRRQSNDTDFYREWVEYERGFGDLNANFFLGLDKIHALTNSQTHELWFELEDFQNEKRVAKYESFAIG
;
A
#
# COMPACT_ATOMS: atom_id res chain seq x y z
N MET A 1 -23.10 0.13 -2.01
CA MET A 1 -22.83 1.03 -3.15
C MET A 1 -21.33 1.10 -3.30
N ALA A 2 -20.81 0.97 -4.53
CA ALA A 2 -19.37 1.03 -4.78
C ALA A 2 -18.87 2.48 -4.68
N GLN A 3 -17.70 2.68 -4.07
CA GLN A 3 -17.06 4.00 -4.04
C GLN A 3 -16.28 4.25 -5.33
N ARG A 4 -15.88 5.50 -5.54
CA ARG A 4 -15.45 5.96 -6.86
C ARG A 4 -14.00 6.42 -6.81
N LEU A 5 -13.12 5.73 -7.54
CA LEU A 5 -11.72 6.10 -7.71
C LEU A 5 -11.48 6.63 -9.11
N ILE A 6 -10.65 7.65 -9.24
CA ILE A 6 -10.24 8.16 -10.55
C ILE A 6 -8.73 8.28 -10.63
N PHE A 7 -8.21 7.80 -11.75
CA PHE A 7 -6.85 7.95 -12.19
C PHE A 7 -6.87 8.97 -13.33
N LEU A 8 -6.18 10.10 -13.15
CA LEU A 8 -6.28 11.22 -14.07
C LEU A 8 -4.91 11.53 -14.65
N SER A 9 -4.69 11.23 -15.94
CA SER A 9 -3.41 11.47 -16.60
C SER A 9 -3.58 12.37 -17.82
N LEU A 10 -3.36 13.66 -17.63
CA LEU A 10 -3.51 14.71 -18.65
C LEU A 10 -2.24 14.95 -19.49
N LEU A 11 -1.18 14.15 -19.31
CA LEU A 11 0.02 14.20 -20.13
C LEU A 11 0.46 12.80 -20.53
N CYS A 12 0.12 12.39 -21.76
CA CYS A 12 0.67 11.19 -22.36
C CYS A 12 1.86 11.55 -23.26
N GLY A 13 3.10 11.42 -22.75
CA GLY A 13 4.24 11.03 -23.60
C GLY A 13 5.44 11.98 -23.68
N HIS A 14 6.35 11.89 -22.71
CA HIS A 14 7.77 11.71 -23.02
C HIS A 14 8.21 10.46 -22.24
N LEU A 15 8.65 9.42 -22.97
CA LEU A 15 9.27 8.15 -22.55
C LEU A 15 8.48 6.90 -23.00
N LEU A 16 8.63 6.57 -24.29
CA LEU A 16 8.74 5.17 -24.69
C LEU A 16 10.16 5.00 -25.25
N TYR A 17 11.09 4.48 -24.43
CA TYR A 17 12.32 3.90 -24.98
C TYR A 17 12.85 2.74 -24.14
N SER A 18 12.94 1.59 -24.83
CA SER A 18 13.85 0.45 -24.69
C SER A 18 13.78 -0.48 -23.47
N GLY A 19 13.70 -1.79 -23.78
CA GLY A 19 14.20 -2.85 -22.90
C GLY A 19 13.63 -4.25 -23.13
N ASN A 20 13.80 -4.85 -24.32
CA ASN A 20 13.56 -6.29 -24.51
C ASN A 20 14.62 -7.11 -23.75
N CYS A 21 14.20 -8.08 -22.94
CA CYS A 21 15.06 -9.02 -22.24
C CYS A 21 14.69 -10.46 -22.62
N SER A 22 15.62 -11.19 -23.26
CA SER A 22 15.47 -12.62 -23.56
C SER A 22 16.83 -13.32 -23.48
N ALA A 23 17.01 -14.26 -22.54
CA ALA A 23 17.92 -15.41 -22.69
C ALA A 23 17.55 -16.55 -21.72
N PRO A 24 17.64 -17.85 -22.12
CA PRO A 24 17.30 -18.99 -21.28
C PRO A 24 18.51 -19.65 -20.58
N ILE A 25 18.21 -20.41 -19.52
CA ILE A 25 19.13 -21.19 -18.67
C ILE A 25 19.42 -22.56 -19.32
N GLN A 26 20.69 -22.97 -19.38
CA GLN A 26 21.09 -24.36 -19.69
C GLN A 26 21.43 -25.13 -18.41
N SER A 27 20.91 -26.36 -18.34
CA SER A 27 21.25 -27.34 -17.31
C SER A 27 22.49 -28.14 -17.70
N SER A 28 23.23 -28.65 -16.71
CA SER A 28 23.99 -29.89 -16.91
C SER A 28 24.02 -30.69 -15.62
N ALA A 29 23.55 -31.93 -15.73
CA ALA A 29 23.75 -32.99 -14.76
C ALA A 29 25.18 -33.55 -14.89
N ASN A 30 25.76 -33.99 -13.78
CA ASN A 30 26.66 -35.13 -13.77
C ASN A 30 26.63 -35.81 -12.40
N VAL A 31 26.40 -37.11 -12.44
CA VAL A 31 26.40 -38.05 -11.30
C VAL A 31 27.70 -38.84 -11.35
N ALA A 32 28.18 -39.23 -10.16
CA ALA A 32 28.73 -40.56 -9.79
C ALA A 32 30.04 -40.44 -8.95
N PRO A 33 30.52 -41.53 -8.33
CA PRO A 33 30.20 -41.93 -6.95
C PRO A 33 31.49 -42.15 -6.12
N PHE A 34 31.38 -42.86 -4.99
CA PHE A 34 32.45 -43.27 -4.06
C PHE A 34 32.93 -42.20 -3.07
N LEU A 35 32.54 -42.38 -1.81
CA LEU A 35 33.45 -42.89 -0.78
C LEU A 35 32.65 -43.28 0.46
N THR A 36 32.70 -44.57 0.79
CA THR A 36 32.48 -45.07 2.15
C THR A 36 33.53 -44.44 3.06
N TYR A 37 33.19 -43.37 3.78
CA TYR A 37 33.92 -42.95 4.97
C TYR A 37 33.08 -43.34 6.18
N LEU A 38 33.69 -44.17 7.02
CA LEU A 38 33.29 -44.42 8.39
C LEU A 38 33.05 -43.07 9.06
N CYS A 39 31.80 -42.74 9.39
CA CYS A 39 31.54 -41.68 10.34
C CYS A 39 32.10 -42.14 11.68
N ASP A 40 33.15 -41.48 12.16
CA ASP A 40 33.47 -41.47 13.58
C ASP A 40 32.18 -41.09 14.31
N ASP A 41 31.56 -42.06 14.96
CA ASP A 41 30.26 -41.93 15.62
C ASP A 41 30.32 -40.83 16.70
N ASP A 42 31.51 -40.59 17.26
CA ASP A 42 31.79 -39.51 18.20
C ASP A 42 31.81 -38.11 17.55
N LEU A 43 32.30 -37.98 16.32
CA LEU A 43 32.28 -36.70 15.59
C LEU A 43 30.86 -36.36 15.13
N LEU A 44 30.12 -37.37 14.68
CA LEU A 44 28.71 -37.22 14.30
C LEU A 44 27.84 -36.87 15.52
N LYS A 45 28.03 -37.56 16.65
CA LYS A 45 27.36 -37.21 17.92
C LYS A 45 27.72 -35.81 18.40
N SER A 46 28.99 -35.41 18.27
CA SER A 46 29.43 -34.04 18.60
C SER A 46 28.77 -32.99 17.72
N ALA A 47 28.68 -33.26 16.40
CA ALA A 47 28.01 -32.38 15.45
C ALA A 47 26.50 -32.29 15.73
N VAL A 48 25.83 -33.42 15.97
CA VAL A 48 24.40 -33.47 16.31
C VAL A 48 24.11 -32.70 17.60
N ASN A 49 24.90 -32.91 18.66
CA ASN A 49 24.74 -32.17 19.92
C ASN A 49 24.96 -30.66 19.74
N LYS A 50 25.88 -30.24 18.87
CA LYS A 50 26.08 -28.82 18.54
C LYS A 50 24.91 -28.25 17.75
N VAL A 51 24.33 -29.01 16.82
CA VAL A 51 23.15 -28.61 16.05
C VAL A 51 21.95 -28.47 16.99
N GLU A 52 21.75 -29.42 17.91
CA GLU A 52 20.68 -29.37 18.91
C GLU A 52 20.88 -28.21 19.90
N LEU A 53 22.12 -27.93 20.31
CA LEU A 53 22.42 -26.74 21.11
C LEU A 53 22.12 -25.45 20.35
N LEU A 54 22.40 -25.40 19.05
CA LEU A 54 22.11 -24.23 18.23
C LEU A 54 20.61 -24.07 18.00
N SER A 55 19.85 -25.15 17.82
CA SER A 55 18.39 -25.06 17.70
C SER A 55 17.77 -24.52 18.99
N LEU A 56 18.21 -25.02 20.15
CA LEU A 56 17.76 -24.52 21.45
C LEU A 56 18.15 -23.05 21.67
N LYS A 57 19.33 -22.62 21.20
CA LYS A 57 19.73 -21.20 21.27
C LYS A 57 18.86 -20.32 20.39
N LEU A 58 18.53 -20.78 19.18
CA LEU A 58 17.66 -20.05 18.26
C LEU A 58 16.24 -19.93 18.82
N GLU A 59 15.70 -21.01 19.39
CA GLU A 59 14.38 -20.99 20.05
C GLU A 59 14.36 -20.04 21.25
N ASN A 60 15.39 -20.08 22.10
CA ASN A 60 15.52 -19.13 23.20
C ASN A 60 15.63 -17.68 22.73
N TYR A 61 16.35 -17.43 21.63
CA TYR A 61 16.43 -16.09 21.03
C TYR A 61 15.07 -15.64 20.48
N ASN A 62 14.37 -16.51 19.77
CA ASN A 62 13.03 -16.23 19.25
C ASN A 62 12.03 -15.94 20.37
N LEU A 63 12.03 -16.74 21.43
CA LEU A 63 11.18 -16.52 22.61
C LEU A 63 11.50 -15.20 23.31
N ARG A 64 12.79 -14.87 23.44
CA ARG A 64 13.22 -13.59 24.02
C ARG A 64 12.74 -12.41 23.17
N MET A 65 12.97 -12.45 21.85
CA MET A 65 12.49 -11.43 20.92
C MET A 65 10.96 -11.29 20.96
N GLN A 66 10.22 -12.41 21.03
CA GLN A 66 8.77 -12.38 21.17
C GLN A 66 8.34 -11.76 22.51
N SER A 67 9.04 -12.07 23.61
CA SER A 67 8.73 -11.47 24.92
C SER A 67 8.97 -9.96 24.94
N GLU A 68 10.05 -9.48 24.31
CA GLU A 68 10.38 -8.06 24.18
C GLU A 68 9.35 -7.33 23.30
N LEU A 69 8.94 -7.96 22.18
CA LEU A 69 7.87 -7.45 21.32
C LEU A 69 6.52 -7.35 22.05
N MET A 70 6.17 -8.38 22.83
CA MET A 70 4.92 -8.38 23.60
C MET A 70 4.95 -7.33 24.71
N ALA A 71 6.08 -7.13 25.38
CA ALA A 71 6.24 -6.07 26.39
C ALA A 71 6.09 -4.68 25.77
N MET A 72 6.71 -4.45 24.60
CA MET A 72 6.59 -3.19 23.85
C MET A 72 5.15 -2.96 23.37
N LYS A 73 4.47 -4.00 22.87
CA LYS A 73 3.05 -3.96 22.49
C LYS A 73 2.16 -3.60 23.67
N GLU A 74 2.39 -4.18 24.84
CA GLU A 74 1.62 -3.91 26.06
C GLU A 74 1.84 -2.48 26.59
N GLN A 75 3.04 -1.92 26.40
CA GLN A 75 3.31 -0.50 26.67
C GLN A 75 2.53 0.41 25.71
N LEU A 76 2.56 0.12 24.41
CA LEU A 76 1.80 0.87 23.41
C LEU A 76 0.29 0.84 23.66
N ILE A 77 -0.26 -0.33 24.01
CA ILE A 77 -1.68 -0.48 24.38
C ILE A 77 -2.03 0.38 25.60
N ARG A 78 -1.15 0.47 26.60
CA ARG A 78 -1.36 1.31 27.78
C ARG A 78 -1.34 2.80 27.43
N GLU A 79 -0.44 3.22 26.56
CA GLU A 79 -0.39 4.60 26.08
C GLU A 79 -1.66 4.97 25.31
N VAL A 80 -2.11 4.10 24.40
CA VAL A 80 -3.36 4.29 23.65
C VAL A 80 -4.58 4.36 24.57
N LYS A 81 -4.68 3.48 25.58
CA LYS A 81 -5.76 3.53 26.58
C LYS A 81 -5.76 4.85 27.36
N LYS A 82 -4.58 5.33 27.74
CA LYS A 82 -4.42 6.61 28.43
C LYS A 82 -4.83 7.80 27.56
N SER A 83 -4.68 7.69 26.23
CA SER A 83 -5.16 8.70 25.26
C SER A 83 -6.68 8.65 25.03
N GLN A 84 -7.36 7.54 25.33
CA GLN A 84 -8.80 7.37 25.10
C GLN A 84 -9.69 7.90 26.23
N GLU A 85 -9.17 8.09 27.45
CA GLU A 85 -9.94 8.57 28.61
C GLU A 85 -10.03 10.10 28.75
N SER A 86 -9.35 10.88 27.89
CA SER A 86 -9.39 12.36 27.93
C SER A 86 -10.03 13.01 26.70
N THR A 87 -10.63 12.25 25.79
CA THR A 87 -11.27 12.80 24.58
C THR A 87 -12.80 12.80 24.71
N PRO A 88 -13.49 13.93 24.40
CA PRO A 88 -14.93 13.94 24.13
C PRO A 88 -15.28 12.88 23.06
N PRO A 89 -16.53 12.41 22.94
CA PRO A 89 -16.89 11.32 22.04
C PRO A 89 -16.28 11.55 20.66
N ALA A 90 -15.35 10.67 20.28
CA ALA A 90 -14.54 10.81 19.09
C ALA A 90 -15.46 11.10 17.90
N THR A 91 -15.36 12.30 17.35
CA THR A 91 -15.97 12.62 16.06
C THR A 91 -15.47 11.58 15.08
N LYS A 92 -16.35 10.68 14.65
CA LYS A 92 -16.04 9.62 13.70
C LYS A 92 -15.48 10.27 12.44
N LYS A 93 -14.17 10.14 12.22
CA LYS A 93 -13.52 10.66 11.01
C LYS A 93 -14.12 9.96 9.78
N PRO A 94 -14.25 10.66 8.65
CA PRO A 94 -14.85 10.08 7.46
C PRO A 94 -13.97 8.97 6.88
N ALA A 95 -14.59 7.90 6.39
CA ALA A 95 -13.89 6.79 5.74
C ALA A 95 -13.71 7.00 4.23
N SER A 96 -14.38 7.99 3.65
CA SER A 96 -14.39 8.24 2.20
C SER A 96 -14.64 9.69 1.83
N CYS A 97 -14.33 10.05 0.58
CA CYS A 97 -14.68 11.37 0.03
C CYS A 97 -16.19 11.65 0.09
N THR A 98 -17.03 10.62 -0.09
CA THR A 98 -18.49 10.75 0.01
C THR A 98 -18.91 11.21 1.40
N GLU A 99 -18.30 10.66 2.45
CA GLU A 99 -18.57 11.09 3.83
C GLU A 99 -17.90 12.43 4.15
N ALA A 100 -16.65 12.61 3.73
CA ALA A 100 -15.85 13.79 4.05
C ALA A 100 -16.41 15.08 3.43
N MET A 101 -17.00 14.99 2.23
CA MET A 101 -17.57 16.13 1.52
C MET A 101 -19.04 16.39 1.86
N ARG A 102 -19.73 15.50 2.59
CA ARG A 102 -21.19 15.61 2.80
C ARG A 102 -21.52 16.76 3.74
N GLN A 103 -22.31 17.71 3.25
CA GLN A 103 -22.81 18.86 4.03
C GLN A 103 -24.24 18.60 4.55
N GLU A 104 -24.64 19.35 5.58
CA GLU A 104 -25.98 19.24 6.20
C GLU A 104 -27.13 19.51 5.22
N ASN A 105 -26.89 20.36 4.22
CA ASN A 105 -27.85 20.69 3.16
C ASN A 105 -28.00 19.58 2.10
N GLY A 106 -27.31 18.44 2.28
CA GLY A 106 -27.30 17.31 1.35
C GLY A 106 -26.38 17.48 0.13
N LYS A 107 -25.69 18.61 -0.01
CA LYS A 107 -24.72 18.85 -1.10
C LYS A 107 -23.32 18.39 -0.70
N TYR A 108 -22.47 18.22 -1.70
CA TYR A 108 -21.05 18.01 -1.51
C TYR A 108 -20.31 19.35 -1.46
N ALA A 109 -19.35 19.45 -0.53
CA ALA A 109 -18.42 20.57 -0.39
C ALA A 109 -17.55 20.76 -1.65
N GLU A 110 -16.72 21.80 -1.66
CA GLU A 110 -15.84 22.10 -2.80
C GLU A 110 -14.72 21.06 -2.96
N ASN A 111 -14.19 20.97 -4.19
CA ASN A 111 -13.06 20.11 -4.50
C ASN A 111 -11.86 20.49 -3.63
N GLY A 112 -11.11 19.50 -3.14
CA GLY A 112 -9.96 19.79 -2.30
C GLY A 112 -9.38 18.58 -1.60
N VAL A 113 -8.46 18.85 -0.69
CA VAL A 113 -7.81 17.83 0.13
C VAL A 113 -8.62 17.58 1.40
N TYR A 114 -8.96 16.32 1.65
CA TYR A 114 -9.71 15.88 2.81
C TYR A 114 -8.92 14.79 3.55
N GLU A 115 -9.07 14.74 4.87
CA GLU A 115 -8.49 13.70 5.71
C GLU A 115 -9.48 12.55 5.89
N LEU A 116 -9.04 11.32 5.58
CA LEU A 116 -9.80 10.09 5.76
C LEU A 116 -9.18 9.22 6.85
N TYR A 117 -9.98 8.32 7.42
CA TYR A 117 -9.51 7.36 8.41
C TYR A 117 -10.18 5.99 8.25
N LEU A 118 -9.35 4.97 8.04
CA LEU A 118 -9.74 3.57 7.87
C LEU A 118 -9.00 2.69 8.90
N PRO A 119 -9.45 2.67 10.18
CA PRO A 119 -8.71 2.07 11.29
C PRO A 119 -8.45 0.56 11.14
N GLU A 120 -9.26 -0.13 10.34
CA GLU A 120 -9.11 -1.56 10.06
C GLU A 120 -7.91 -1.87 9.13
N PHE A 121 -7.45 -0.88 8.36
CA PHE A 121 -6.43 -1.05 7.33
C PHE A 121 -5.19 -0.17 7.56
N LEU A 122 -5.39 1.05 8.06
CA LEU A 122 -4.33 2.02 8.34
C LEU A 122 -4.47 2.58 9.77
N HIS A 123 -3.39 2.47 10.55
CA HIS A 123 -3.36 2.92 11.94
C HIS A 123 -3.36 4.45 12.11
N HIS A 124 -3.17 5.20 11.03
CA HIS A 124 -3.19 6.66 11.05
C HIS A 124 -4.12 7.20 9.95
N PRO A 125 -4.73 8.38 10.17
CA PRO A 125 -5.42 9.11 9.12
C PRO A 125 -4.48 9.44 7.95
N PHE A 126 -5.07 9.68 6.78
CA PHE A 126 -4.34 10.03 5.58
C PHE A 126 -5.14 11.03 4.73
N HIS A 127 -4.45 11.80 3.90
CA HIS A 127 -5.07 12.82 3.07
C HIS A 127 -5.29 12.30 1.64
N VAL A 128 -6.41 12.69 1.05
CA VAL A 128 -6.75 12.41 -0.35
C VAL A 128 -7.28 13.68 -1.01
N TYR A 129 -7.18 13.76 -2.33
CA TYR A 129 -7.93 14.78 -3.06
C TYR A 129 -9.31 14.23 -3.43
N CYS A 130 -10.37 14.93 -3.03
CA CYS A 130 -11.75 14.61 -3.37
C CYS A 130 -12.27 15.56 -4.45
N LEU A 131 -12.86 15.00 -5.49
CA LEU A 131 -13.40 15.71 -6.65
C LEU A 131 -14.92 15.49 -6.73
N ARG A 132 -15.69 16.58 -6.72
CA ARG A 132 -17.14 16.54 -6.92
C ARG A 132 -17.47 15.98 -8.31
N ASP A 133 -18.46 15.10 -8.40
CA ASP A 133 -18.99 14.67 -9.69
C ASP A 133 -19.76 15.81 -10.36
N SER A 134 -19.38 16.15 -11.58
CA SER A 134 -20.07 17.17 -12.39
C SER A 134 -21.54 16.82 -12.66
N ASN A 135 -21.91 15.54 -12.59
CA ASN A 135 -23.30 15.07 -12.76
C ASN A 135 -24.10 15.03 -11.45
N GLY A 136 -23.52 15.50 -10.34
CA GLY A 136 -24.18 15.51 -9.02
C GLY A 136 -24.18 14.14 -8.30
N GLY A 137 -23.45 13.15 -8.82
CA GLY A 137 -23.21 11.88 -8.14
C GLY A 137 -22.27 11.99 -6.94
N GLU A 138 -21.94 10.84 -6.36
CA GLU A 138 -20.96 10.76 -5.27
C GLU A 138 -19.58 11.28 -5.74
N PRO A 139 -18.82 11.96 -4.88
CA PRO A 139 -17.51 12.48 -5.23
C PRO A 139 -16.50 11.35 -5.50
N TRP A 140 -15.51 11.67 -6.31
CA TRP A 140 -14.39 10.81 -6.67
C TRP A 140 -13.22 11.01 -5.71
N THR A 141 -12.55 9.92 -5.35
CA THR A 141 -11.23 9.97 -4.73
C THR A 141 -10.18 9.89 -5.84
N ILE A 142 -9.33 10.90 -5.97
CA ILE A 142 -8.24 10.89 -6.95
C ILE A 142 -7.08 10.05 -6.38
N ILE A 143 -6.68 8.99 -7.07
CA ILE A 143 -5.56 8.13 -6.64
C ILE A 143 -4.24 8.44 -7.35
N GLN A 144 -4.31 9.08 -8.51
CA GLN A 144 -3.16 9.56 -9.27
C GLN A 144 -3.58 10.77 -10.09
N ARG A 145 -2.71 11.79 -10.15
CA ARG A 145 -2.87 12.92 -11.08
C ARG A 145 -1.57 13.25 -11.82
N ARG A 146 -1.66 13.43 -13.14
CA ARG A 146 -0.64 14.07 -14.01
C ARG A 146 -1.26 15.22 -14.77
N GLN A 147 -0.69 16.42 -14.65
CA GLN A 147 -1.08 17.64 -15.37
C GLN A 147 0.13 18.44 -15.86
N SER A 148 1.28 18.29 -15.18
CA SER A 148 2.54 18.89 -15.58
C SER A 148 3.70 17.90 -15.46
N ASN A 149 4.89 18.32 -15.89
CA ASN A 149 6.12 17.52 -15.77
C ASN A 149 6.94 17.85 -14.51
N ASP A 150 6.33 18.52 -13.53
CA ASP A 150 7.05 19.06 -12.35
C ASP A 150 7.32 18.01 -11.26
N THR A 151 6.66 16.86 -11.34
CA THR A 151 6.85 15.76 -10.39
C THR A 151 7.43 14.56 -11.12
N ASP A 152 8.56 14.06 -10.65
CA ASP A 152 9.15 12.82 -11.15
C ASP A 152 8.32 11.61 -10.69
N PHE A 153 8.00 10.72 -11.62
CA PHE A 153 7.31 9.45 -11.39
C PHE A 153 8.24 8.24 -11.56
N TYR A 154 9.51 8.43 -11.91
CA TYR A 154 10.51 7.37 -11.87
C TYR A 154 11.01 7.21 -10.43
N ARG A 155 10.31 6.39 -9.65
CA ARG A 155 10.48 6.25 -8.20
C ARG A 155 10.76 4.82 -7.77
N GLU A 156 11.35 4.69 -6.59
CA GLU A 156 11.60 3.39 -5.95
C GLU A 156 10.29 2.78 -5.39
N TRP A 157 10.32 1.47 -5.13
CA TRP A 157 9.15 0.73 -4.61
C TRP A 157 8.57 1.37 -3.34
N VAL A 158 9.41 1.77 -2.39
CA VAL A 158 8.98 2.35 -1.12
C VAL A 158 8.23 3.68 -1.29
N GLU A 159 8.54 4.45 -2.34
CA GLU A 159 7.85 5.69 -2.65
C GLU A 159 6.49 5.41 -3.29
N TYR A 160 6.38 4.40 -4.14
CA TYR A 160 5.09 3.93 -4.66
C TYR A 160 4.21 3.32 -3.58
N GLU A 161 4.79 2.60 -2.63
CA GLU A 161 4.08 2.08 -1.47
C GLU A 161 3.45 3.21 -0.66
N ARG A 162 4.24 4.23 -0.29
CA ARG A 162 3.82 5.35 0.57
C ARG A 162 3.11 6.50 -0.15
N GLY A 163 3.26 6.62 -1.46
CA GLY A 163 2.82 7.76 -2.24
C GLY A 163 3.82 8.92 -2.25
N PHE A 164 3.67 9.81 -3.24
CA PHE A 164 4.54 10.97 -3.46
C PHE A 164 3.82 12.06 -4.25
N GLY A 165 4.40 13.26 -4.24
CA GLY A 165 3.87 14.44 -4.94
C GLY A 165 2.97 15.31 -4.08
N ASP A 166 2.25 16.23 -4.71
CA ASP A 166 1.34 17.18 -4.06
C ASP A 166 -0.11 16.88 -4.49
N LEU A 167 -0.99 16.65 -3.52
CA LEU A 167 -2.41 16.36 -3.76
C LEU A 167 -3.12 17.48 -4.54
N ASN A 168 -2.61 18.72 -4.49
CA ASN A 168 -3.11 19.85 -5.27
C ASN A 168 -2.52 19.95 -6.68
N ALA A 169 -1.46 19.19 -6.99
CA ALA A 169 -0.78 19.16 -8.29
C ALA A 169 -0.64 17.71 -8.78
N ASN A 170 0.57 17.27 -9.15
CA ASN A 170 0.82 15.89 -9.55
C ASN A 170 1.20 15.02 -8.36
N PHE A 171 0.56 13.87 -8.25
CA PHE A 171 0.82 12.92 -7.17
C PHE A 171 0.45 11.49 -7.53
N PHE A 172 0.96 10.56 -6.74
CA PHE A 172 0.49 9.20 -6.61
C PHE A 172 0.13 8.96 -5.14
N LEU A 173 -1.09 8.49 -4.87
CA LEU A 173 -1.61 8.42 -3.49
C LEU A 173 -0.81 7.47 -2.59
N GLY A 174 -0.28 6.39 -3.16
CA GLY A 174 0.40 5.32 -2.44
C GLY A 174 -0.40 4.02 -2.46
N LEU A 175 0.30 2.91 -2.72
CA LEU A 175 -0.33 1.59 -2.77
C LEU A 175 -0.91 1.18 -1.42
N ASP A 176 -0.30 1.59 -0.31
CA ASP A 176 -0.81 1.35 1.05
C ASP A 176 -2.25 1.86 1.24
N LYS A 177 -2.50 3.09 0.80
CA LYS A 177 -3.78 3.81 0.87
C LYS A 177 -4.75 3.29 -0.17
N ILE A 178 -4.29 3.02 -1.39
CA ILE A 178 -5.16 2.45 -2.44
C ILE A 178 -5.65 1.06 -2.01
N HIS A 179 -4.78 0.22 -1.45
CA HIS A 179 -5.12 -1.10 -0.92
C HIS A 179 -6.12 -0.99 0.23
N ALA A 180 -5.88 -0.07 1.19
CA ALA A 180 -6.79 0.19 2.29
C ALA A 180 -8.18 0.61 1.80
N LEU A 181 -8.25 1.52 0.83
CA LEU A 181 -9.50 1.94 0.19
C LEU A 181 -10.19 0.74 -0.46
N THR A 182 -9.54 0.05 -1.39
CA THR A 182 -10.19 -1.01 -2.18
C THR A 182 -10.55 -2.27 -1.40
N ASN A 183 -9.96 -2.50 -0.23
CA ASN A 183 -10.35 -3.60 0.65
C ASN A 183 -11.42 -3.21 1.68
N SER A 184 -11.58 -1.93 1.98
CA SER A 184 -12.65 -1.45 2.85
C SER A 184 -14.05 -1.63 2.23
N GLN A 185 -14.15 -1.55 0.90
CA GLN A 185 -15.38 -1.76 0.14
C GLN A 185 -15.08 -1.90 -1.35
N THR A 186 -16.09 -2.20 -2.16
CA THR A 186 -15.94 -2.23 -3.60
C THR A 186 -15.78 -0.83 -4.18
N HIS A 187 -14.88 -0.69 -5.16
CA HIS A 187 -14.65 0.56 -5.88
C HIS A 187 -14.76 0.39 -7.39
N GLU A 188 -15.35 1.39 -8.05
CA GLU A 188 -15.19 1.58 -9.49
C GLU A 188 -13.94 2.44 -9.77
N LEU A 189 -13.32 2.21 -10.92
CA LEU A 189 -12.13 2.95 -11.36
C LEU A 189 -12.40 3.64 -12.70
N TRP A 190 -12.16 4.94 -12.75
CA TRP A 190 -12.21 5.74 -13.97
C TRP A 190 -10.81 6.22 -14.35
N PHE A 191 -10.38 5.95 -15.57
CA PHE A 191 -9.24 6.60 -16.20
C PHE A 191 -9.72 7.76 -17.07
N GLU A 192 -9.23 8.97 -16.81
CA GLU A 192 -9.34 10.11 -17.73
C GLU A 192 -7.95 10.42 -18.28
N LEU A 193 -7.82 10.30 -19.60
CA LEU A 193 -6.59 10.60 -20.34
C LEU A 193 -6.84 11.79 -21.25
N GLU A 194 -5.91 12.73 -21.30
CA GLU A 194 -5.93 13.84 -22.26
C GLU A 194 -4.64 13.82 -23.08
N ASP A 195 -4.77 13.98 -24.40
CA ASP A 195 -3.63 14.10 -25.29
C ASP A 195 -3.22 15.56 -25.54
N PHE A 196 -2.14 15.78 -26.28
CA PHE A 196 -1.61 17.12 -26.57
C PHE A 196 -2.52 17.97 -27.47
N GLN A 197 -3.54 17.37 -28.10
CA GLN A 197 -4.55 18.06 -28.90
C GLN A 197 -5.78 18.40 -28.05
N ASN A 198 -5.71 18.18 -26.73
CA ASN A 198 -6.79 18.29 -25.77
C ASN A 198 -7.94 17.30 -26.04
N GLU A 199 -7.66 16.18 -26.71
CA GLU A 199 -8.65 15.10 -26.86
C GLU A 199 -8.68 14.26 -25.58
N LYS A 200 -9.87 14.18 -24.97
CA LYS A 200 -10.11 13.37 -23.78
C LYS A 200 -10.59 11.98 -24.14
N ARG A 201 -9.97 10.96 -23.55
CA ARG A 201 -10.38 9.56 -23.63
C ARG A 201 -10.62 8.99 -22.24
N VAL A 202 -11.65 8.16 -22.12
CA VAL A 202 -12.06 7.58 -20.84
C VAL A 202 -12.12 6.07 -20.89
N ALA A 203 -11.73 5.42 -19.79
CA ALA A 203 -11.98 4.01 -19.55
C ALA A 203 -12.57 3.85 -18.15
N LYS A 204 -13.61 3.04 -18.00
CA LYS A 204 -14.28 2.80 -16.71
C LYS A 204 -14.32 1.31 -16.42
N TYR A 205 -14.03 0.96 -15.18
CA TYR A 205 -14.05 -0.40 -14.65
C TYR A 205 -14.98 -0.43 -13.45
N GLU A 206 -15.96 -1.34 -13.45
CA GLU A 206 -16.98 -1.43 -12.39
C GLU A 206 -16.43 -1.98 -11.06
N SER A 207 -15.32 -2.72 -11.12
CA SER A 207 -14.68 -3.31 -9.95
C SER A 207 -13.16 -3.18 -10.09
N PHE A 208 -12.55 -2.60 -9.06
CA PHE A 208 -11.12 -2.44 -8.94
C PHE A 208 -10.68 -2.71 -7.50
N ALA A 209 -9.67 -3.55 -7.36
CA ALA A 209 -8.98 -3.76 -6.10
C ALA A 209 -7.51 -4.10 -6.36
N ILE A 210 -6.67 -3.75 -5.40
CA ILE A 210 -5.29 -4.20 -5.33
C ILE A 210 -5.10 -5.04 -4.06
N GLY A 211 -4.28 -6.09 -4.16
CA GLY A 211 -4.03 -7.05 -3.08
C GLY A 211 -2.62 -6.99 -2.54
#